data_AF-A0A538IJW9-F1
#
_entry.id   AF-A0A538IJW9-F1
#
_cell.length_a   1.000
_cell.length_b   1.000
_cell.length_c   1.000
_cell.angle_alpha   90.00
_cell.angle_beta   90.00
_cell.angle_gamma   90.00
#
_symmetry.space_group_name_H-M   'P 1'
#
loop_
_entity.id
_entity.type
_entity.pdbx_description
1 polymer ?
#
loop_
_entity_poly.entity_id
_entity_poly.type
_entity_poly.pdbx_seq_one_letter_code
_entity_poly.pdbx_strand_id
1 'polypeptide(L)'
;MTVPTKDFGLDGNSPEIAKAIDQAVADGMNVINLSIGEPEVQPRRDIVDRALDNAAAAGVVPVVAAENDFASAGFGSIGSPANAPAAITAAASTLGGNRTRPDAIAWFSSAGPTPVSLLPKPDATAPGVDVLSSVPPDAFELLDGTSMATPHVSGAAALLLQRHPTWTVQQVKSALASTGDPVHRSGSSGEISPLREGGGRIDLVRADEPLLFTDPSSLGWGLVRRGLSSTKQLSTTDAGGGSAPWSVSIRAQSIPSGATLAPLATTLVAGASLSVRLKVSRTARAGDGTGFVVLTRGSDVRRVAFWFHVEVPRLGLDPHRTLRRPGVYRGNTAGRASRVSTYRYPERGLAPGVRTRLGGPEQVFRFRLLRRVANFGVVVVGQARGSRISPRLVSGDDENRLVGYTGIPASLNPYERFGGAEPVVAAVLPDTGRYDFVFDTPTGAKPGAFRFRFWVNDTAAPSVRLLERTIAVGSPIRFAVRDSGSGVDPLSLQARVGGKLFPLRYSRGVLSIPTKGLRPGREPVIVTASDYQETKNMEDVGPVLPNTRVFHASVTLRC
;
A
#
# COMPACT_ATOMS: atom_id res chain seq x y z
N MET A 1 -12.59 -11.26 -9.28
CA MET A 1 -11.48 -10.87 -10.18
C MET A 1 -11.86 -11.30 -11.58
N THR A 2 -11.69 -10.39 -12.54
CA THR A 2 -11.85 -10.47 -14.01
C THR A 2 -12.83 -11.48 -14.63
N VAL A 3 -13.70 -11.02 -15.53
CA VAL A 3 -14.40 -11.91 -16.47
C VAL A 3 -13.33 -12.69 -17.25
N PRO A 4 -13.27 -14.03 -17.14
CA PRO A 4 -12.25 -14.80 -17.82
C PRO A 4 -12.44 -14.66 -19.33
N THR A 5 -11.44 -14.12 -20.01
CA THR A 5 -11.33 -14.24 -21.45
C THR A 5 -10.48 -15.47 -21.76
N LYS A 6 -10.63 -16.04 -22.96
CA LYS A 6 -10.03 -17.33 -23.35
C LYS A 6 -8.50 -17.42 -23.13
N ASP A 7 -7.84 -16.28 -23.02
CA ASP A 7 -6.38 -16.16 -22.86
C ASP A 7 -5.95 -15.78 -21.42
N PHE A 8 -6.88 -15.63 -20.47
CA PHE A 8 -6.62 -15.10 -19.12
C PHE A 8 -7.33 -15.91 -18.03
N GLY A 9 -6.60 -16.22 -16.94
CA GLY A 9 -7.12 -16.97 -15.80
C GLY A 9 -8.12 -16.19 -14.92
N LEU A 10 -8.55 -16.82 -13.83
CA LEU A 10 -9.47 -16.20 -12.84
C LEU A 10 -8.77 -15.18 -11.92
N ASP A 11 -7.44 -15.22 -11.85
CA ASP A 11 -6.60 -14.33 -11.05
C ASP A 11 -5.72 -13.50 -12.01
N GLY A 12 -6.08 -12.23 -12.18
CA GLY A 12 -5.38 -11.31 -13.06
C GLY A 12 -4.19 -10.65 -12.36
N ASN A 13 -2.97 -10.85 -12.85
CA ASN A 13 -1.79 -10.12 -12.37
C ASN A 13 -1.72 -8.70 -12.95
N SER A 14 -0.83 -7.85 -12.43
CA SER A 14 -0.65 -6.48 -12.91
C SER A 14 -0.54 -6.31 -14.43
N PRO A 15 0.29 -7.10 -15.15
CA PRO A 15 0.33 -7.04 -16.60
C PRO A 15 -1.03 -7.29 -17.28
N GLU A 16 -1.82 -8.21 -16.75
CA GLU A 16 -3.15 -8.55 -17.27
C GLU A 16 -4.18 -7.47 -16.96
N ILE A 17 -4.14 -6.91 -15.75
CA ILE A 17 -4.98 -5.76 -15.35
C ILE A 17 -4.66 -4.55 -16.22
N ALA A 18 -3.38 -4.22 -16.41
CA ALA A 18 -2.96 -3.12 -17.28
C ALA A 18 -3.44 -3.32 -18.73
N LYS A 19 -3.34 -4.55 -19.26
CA LYS A 19 -3.86 -4.88 -20.60
C LYS A 19 -5.39 -4.77 -20.67
N ALA A 20 -6.11 -5.14 -19.61
CA ALA A 20 -7.55 -4.98 -19.55
C ALA A 20 -7.97 -3.50 -19.53
N ILE A 21 -7.21 -2.64 -18.85
CA ILE A 21 -7.40 -1.17 -18.88
C ILE A 21 -7.18 -0.65 -20.30
N ASP A 22 -6.07 -1.00 -20.94
CA ASP A 22 -5.78 -0.60 -22.33
C ASP A 22 -6.88 -1.07 -23.29
N GLN A 23 -7.38 -2.30 -23.11
CA GLN A 23 -8.47 -2.84 -23.91
C GLN A 23 -9.79 -2.09 -23.67
N ALA A 24 -10.13 -1.75 -22.43
CA ALA A 24 -11.34 -0.97 -22.13
C ALA A 24 -11.30 0.42 -22.79
N VAL A 25 -10.14 1.06 -22.85
CA VAL A 25 -9.94 2.31 -23.60
C VAL A 25 -10.15 2.07 -25.10
N ALA A 26 -9.56 1.00 -25.66
CA ALA A 26 -9.71 0.66 -27.09
C ALA A 26 -11.16 0.33 -27.47
N ASP A 27 -11.93 -0.27 -26.55
CA ASP A 27 -13.35 -0.60 -26.73
C ASP A 27 -14.27 0.64 -26.59
N GLY A 28 -13.71 1.81 -26.26
CA GLY A 28 -14.45 3.07 -26.15
C GLY A 28 -15.23 3.24 -24.84
N MET A 29 -14.83 2.57 -23.76
CA MET A 29 -15.44 2.75 -22.44
C MET A 29 -15.20 4.17 -21.91
N ASN A 30 -16.19 4.76 -21.24
CA ASN A 30 -16.07 6.11 -20.66
C ASN A 30 -15.57 6.10 -19.20
N VAL A 31 -15.82 5.00 -18.48
CA VAL A 31 -15.48 4.84 -17.05
C VAL A 31 -14.94 3.43 -16.83
N ILE A 32 -13.89 3.32 -16.02
CA ILE A 32 -13.32 2.05 -15.57
C ILE A 32 -13.51 1.95 -14.06
N ASN A 33 -14.21 0.90 -13.60
CA ASN A 33 -14.35 0.58 -12.18
C ASN A 33 -13.35 -0.52 -11.78
N LEU A 34 -12.44 -0.23 -10.85
CA LEU A 34 -11.51 -1.21 -10.27
C LEU A 34 -11.73 -1.34 -8.76
N SER A 35 -12.41 -2.43 -8.38
CA SER A 35 -12.66 -2.81 -6.98
C SER A 35 -11.63 -3.82 -6.49
N ILE A 36 -10.35 -3.51 -6.70
CA ILE A 36 -9.16 -4.32 -6.38
C ILE A 36 -8.12 -3.41 -5.71
N GLY A 37 -7.14 -4.01 -5.04
CA GLY A 37 -5.99 -3.25 -4.54
C GLY A 37 -5.01 -4.12 -3.80
N GLU A 38 -3.82 -3.56 -3.58
CA GLU A 38 -2.70 -4.23 -2.94
C GLU A 38 -1.65 -3.21 -2.44
N PRO A 39 -0.56 -3.66 -1.80
CA PRO A 39 0.43 -2.75 -1.25
C PRO A 39 1.09 -1.82 -2.29
N GLU A 40 1.15 -0.52 -2.03
CA GLU A 40 1.86 0.41 -2.92
C GLU A 40 3.37 0.10 -3.01
N VAL A 41 3.89 0.03 -4.23
CA VAL A 41 5.34 0.00 -4.54
C VAL A 41 5.82 1.36 -5.03
N GLN A 42 6.98 1.42 -5.69
CA GLN A 42 7.42 2.69 -6.28
C GLN A 42 6.43 3.12 -7.39
N PRO A 43 5.70 4.24 -7.24
CA PRO A 43 4.53 4.56 -8.07
C PRO A 43 4.86 4.69 -9.55
N ARG A 44 6.02 5.27 -9.86
CA ARG A 44 6.53 5.41 -11.25
C ARG A 44 6.84 4.07 -11.93
N ARG A 45 6.86 2.98 -11.16
CA ARG A 45 7.20 1.64 -11.61
C ARG A 45 6.04 0.66 -11.45
N ASP A 46 4.92 1.13 -10.91
CA ASP A 46 3.65 0.42 -10.93
C ASP A 46 3.06 0.54 -12.34
N ILE A 47 2.67 -0.57 -12.94
CA ILE A 47 2.17 -0.58 -14.32
C ILE A 47 0.67 -0.38 -14.41
N VAL A 48 -0.08 -0.70 -13.35
CA VAL A 48 -1.53 -0.48 -13.29
C VAL A 48 -1.80 1.00 -13.03
N ASP A 49 -1.05 1.65 -12.13
CA ASP A 49 -1.11 3.10 -11.94
C ASP A 49 -0.90 3.85 -13.26
N ARG A 50 0.14 3.46 -14.01
CA ARG A 50 0.46 4.07 -15.30
C ARG A 50 -0.62 3.83 -16.35
N ALA A 51 -1.23 2.64 -16.36
CA ALA A 51 -2.34 2.33 -17.25
C ALA A 51 -3.56 3.21 -16.93
N LEU A 52 -3.88 3.42 -15.64
CA LEU A 52 -4.98 4.31 -15.23
C LEU A 52 -4.70 5.78 -15.55
N ASP A 53 -3.48 6.27 -15.31
CA ASP A 53 -3.10 7.63 -15.68
C ASP A 53 -3.19 7.83 -17.21
N ASN A 54 -2.81 6.83 -18.01
CA ASN A 54 -2.96 6.88 -19.47
C ASN A 54 -4.43 6.80 -19.91
N ALA A 55 -5.25 5.96 -19.27
CA ALA A 55 -6.69 5.89 -19.54
C ALA A 55 -7.37 7.24 -19.25
N ALA A 56 -7.00 7.88 -18.14
CA ALA A 56 -7.46 9.21 -17.80
C ALA A 56 -7.03 10.26 -18.84
N ALA A 57 -5.78 10.20 -19.31
CA ALA A 57 -5.29 11.07 -20.38
C ALA A 57 -6.03 10.85 -21.72
N ALA A 58 -6.55 9.64 -21.96
CA ALA A 58 -7.40 9.31 -23.10
C ALA A 58 -8.89 9.71 -22.89
N GLY A 59 -9.25 10.29 -21.74
CA GLY A 59 -10.61 10.73 -21.43
C GLY A 59 -11.49 9.69 -20.73
N VAL A 60 -10.93 8.53 -20.36
CA VAL A 60 -11.66 7.48 -19.63
C VAL A 60 -11.47 7.68 -18.13
N VAL A 61 -12.56 7.84 -17.38
CA VAL A 61 -12.50 8.11 -15.92
C VAL A 61 -12.17 6.83 -15.15
N PRO A 62 -11.01 6.72 -14.48
CA PRO A 62 -10.71 5.58 -13.63
C PRO A 62 -11.24 5.81 -12.21
N VAL A 63 -11.96 4.84 -11.67
CA VAL A 63 -12.49 4.85 -10.30
C VAL A 63 -12.02 3.60 -9.58
N VAL A 64 -11.35 3.78 -8.44
CA VAL A 64 -10.64 2.72 -7.72
C VAL A 64 -11.11 2.65 -6.26
N ALA A 65 -11.26 1.45 -5.72
CA ALA A 65 -11.57 1.25 -4.30
C ALA A 65 -10.43 1.77 -3.40
N ALA A 66 -10.75 2.38 -2.26
CA ALA A 66 -9.72 2.81 -1.31
C ALA A 66 -9.06 1.66 -0.53
N GLU A 67 -9.62 0.44 -0.56
CA GLU A 67 -9.27 -0.76 0.24
C GLU A 67 -9.91 -0.80 1.64
N ASN A 68 -9.74 -1.92 2.35
CA ASN A 68 -10.48 -2.27 3.58
C ASN A 68 -9.56 -2.52 4.80
N ASP A 69 -8.38 -1.89 4.82
CA ASP A 69 -7.28 -2.18 5.74
C ASP A 69 -7.10 -1.14 6.85
N PHE A 70 -8.04 -0.24 7.08
CA PHE A 70 -7.85 0.80 8.10
C PHE A 70 -7.71 0.21 9.52
N ALA A 71 -8.42 -0.86 9.82
CA ALA A 71 -8.33 -1.49 11.14
C ALA A 71 -6.94 -2.10 11.40
N SER A 72 -6.35 -2.72 10.38
CA SER A 72 -5.07 -3.43 10.43
C SER A 72 -3.86 -2.50 10.22
N ALA A 73 -3.96 -1.52 9.31
CA ALA A 73 -2.86 -0.63 8.91
C ALA A 73 -2.98 0.83 9.39
N GLY A 74 -4.18 1.33 9.71
CA GLY A 74 -4.38 2.74 10.09
C GLY A 74 -4.20 3.70 8.91
N PHE A 75 -3.70 4.93 9.15
CA PHE A 75 -3.32 5.83 8.05
C PHE A 75 -2.16 5.22 7.25
N GLY A 76 -2.10 5.51 5.94
CA GLY A 76 -1.21 4.78 5.04
C GLY A 76 -1.73 3.45 4.55
N SER A 77 -3.05 3.24 4.60
CA SER A 77 -3.71 1.99 4.17
C SER A 77 -4.23 2.00 2.75
N ILE A 78 -4.15 3.12 2.03
CA ILE A 78 -4.48 3.20 0.60
C ILE A 78 -3.22 2.88 -0.20
N GLY A 79 -3.22 1.74 -0.87
CA GLY A 79 -2.16 1.21 -1.70
C GLY A 79 -2.39 1.43 -3.20
N SER A 80 -1.97 0.45 -4.00
CA SER A 80 -2.10 0.42 -5.47
C SER A 80 -3.34 -0.34 -5.91
N PRO A 81 -4.03 0.08 -6.99
CA PRO A 81 -3.77 1.27 -7.81
C PRO A 81 -4.55 2.52 -7.34
N ALA A 82 -5.02 2.48 -6.08
CA ALA A 82 -5.79 3.57 -5.47
C ALA A 82 -4.94 4.84 -5.24
N ASN A 83 -3.62 4.73 -5.29
CA ASN A 83 -2.66 5.82 -5.27
C ASN A 83 -2.49 6.52 -6.62
N ALA A 84 -2.96 5.95 -7.75
CA ALA A 84 -2.91 6.59 -9.06
C ALA A 84 -3.45 8.05 -9.00
N PRO A 85 -2.65 9.06 -9.36
CA PRO A 85 -3.05 10.47 -9.24
C PRO A 85 -4.33 10.81 -10.01
N ALA A 86 -4.48 10.29 -11.23
CA ALA A 86 -5.62 10.60 -12.08
C ALA A 86 -6.90 9.85 -11.70
N ALA A 87 -6.79 8.73 -10.99
CA ALA A 87 -7.95 7.95 -10.55
C ALA A 87 -8.76 8.68 -9.46
N ILE A 88 -10.06 8.40 -9.42
CA ILE A 88 -10.96 8.78 -8.33
C ILE A 88 -11.00 7.63 -7.32
N THR A 89 -10.36 7.83 -6.17
CA THR A 89 -10.33 6.80 -5.12
C THR A 89 -11.54 6.91 -4.21
N ALA A 90 -12.29 5.81 -4.09
CA ALA A 90 -13.57 5.75 -3.39
C ALA A 90 -13.45 5.11 -1.99
N ALA A 91 -13.71 5.89 -0.95
CA ALA A 91 -13.95 5.40 0.41
C ALA A 91 -15.39 4.92 0.61
N ALA A 92 -15.59 4.08 1.62
CA ALA A 92 -16.89 3.54 1.99
C ALA A 92 -17.47 4.24 3.23
N SER A 93 -18.74 4.64 3.16
CA SER A 93 -19.55 5.04 4.30
C SER A 93 -20.71 4.07 4.53
N THR A 94 -21.34 4.18 5.69
CA THR A 94 -22.68 3.63 5.92
C THR A 94 -23.72 4.33 5.02
N LEU A 95 -24.89 3.72 4.88
CA LEU A 95 -26.08 4.32 4.24
C LEU A 95 -26.74 5.38 5.14
N GLY A 96 -25.96 6.24 5.79
CA GLY A 96 -26.52 7.40 6.50
C GLY A 96 -27.29 8.30 5.53
N GLY A 97 -28.11 9.20 6.05
CA GLY A 97 -28.92 10.03 5.14
C GLY A 97 -29.94 10.94 5.78
N ASN A 98 -30.01 11.02 7.11
CA ASN A 98 -30.80 12.05 7.76
C ASN A 98 -30.05 12.64 8.96
N ARG A 99 -30.55 13.76 9.47
CA ARG A 99 -29.94 14.49 10.59
C ARG A 99 -29.76 13.66 11.86
N THR A 100 -30.51 12.56 12.04
CA THR A 100 -30.43 11.68 13.22
C THR A 100 -29.50 10.48 13.02
N ARG A 101 -29.11 10.17 11.78
CA ARG A 101 -28.11 9.16 11.41
C ARG A 101 -27.23 9.71 10.27
N PRO A 102 -26.23 10.54 10.60
CA PRO A 102 -25.30 11.05 9.60
C PRO A 102 -24.53 9.90 8.94
N ASP A 103 -24.07 10.12 7.72
CA ASP A 103 -23.13 9.20 7.06
C ASP A 103 -21.89 9.05 7.92
N ALA A 104 -21.60 7.80 8.32
CA ALA A 104 -20.42 7.47 9.07
C ALA A 104 -19.43 6.74 8.16
N ILE A 105 -18.14 7.05 8.28
CA ILE A 105 -17.12 6.28 7.56
C ILE A 105 -17.20 4.82 8.00
N ALA A 106 -17.03 3.88 7.06
CA ALA A 106 -16.89 2.48 7.42
C ALA A 106 -15.60 2.27 8.22
N TRP A 107 -15.65 1.42 9.25
CA TRP A 107 -14.51 1.19 10.15
C TRP A 107 -13.31 0.56 9.43
N PHE A 108 -13.57 -0.20 8.37
CA PHE A 108 -12.57 -0.86 7.53
C PHE A 108 -12.01 0.07 6.43
N SER A 109 -12.75 1.09 5.99
CA SER A 109 -12.37 1.91 4.83
C SER A 109 -11.00 2.54 5.05
N SER A 110 -10.05 2.12 4.21
CA SER A 110 -8.65 2.55 4.19
C SER A 110 -8.51 4.07 4.09
N ALA A 111 -7.32 4.54 4.48
CA ALA A 111 -7.01 5.95 4.72
C ALA A 111 -5.66 6.34 4.14
N GLY A 112 -5.61 7.56 3.60
CA GLY A 112 -4.37 8.17 3.18
C GLY A 112 -3.50 8.63 4.36
N PRO A 113 -2.46 9.43 4.10
CA PRO A 113 -1.88 9.59 2.77
C PRO A 113 -1.42 8.23 2.23
N THR A 114 -1.25 8.07 0.92
CA THR A 114 -0.70 6.81 0.39
C THR A 114 0.71 6.56 0.95
N PRO A 115 1.11 5.31 1.25
CA PRO A 115 2.27 5.06 2.07
C PRO A 115 3.62 5.36 1.42
N VAL A 116 3.70 5.40 0.08
CA VAL A 116 4.91 5.70 -0.69
C VAL A 116 4.78 7.03 -1.45
N SER A 117 3.71 7.26 -2.22
CA SER A 117 3.53 8.54 -2.94
C SER A 117 3.24 9.72 -2.02
N LEU A 118 2.75 9.47 -0.80
CA LEU A 118 2.34 10.48 0.17
C LEU A 118 1.24 11.41 -0.37
N LEU A 119 0.32 10.84 -1.17
CA LEU A 119 -0.79 11.58 -1.75
C LEU A 119 -1.98 11.63 -0.79
N PRO A 120 -2.70 12.77 -0.69
CA PRO A 120 -3.96 12.83 0.04
C PRO A 120 -5.06 12.11 -0.73
N LYS A 121 -5.27 10.85 -0.35
CA LYS A 121 -6.36 9.96 -0.78
C LYS A 121 -7.20 9.57 0.46
N PRO A 122 -8.46 9.14 0.31
CA PRO A 122 -9.23 8.97 -0.92
C PRO A 122 -9.67 10.31 -1.53
N ASP A 123 -10.31 10.28 -2.69
CA ASP A 123 -10.82 11.50 -3.35
C ASP A 123 -12.29 11.76 -3.01
N ALA A 124 -13.10 10.71 -2.89
CA ALA A 124 -14.53 10.78 -2.59
C ALA A 124 -14.97 9.61 -1.72
N THR A 125 -16.15 9.73 -1.10
CA THR A 125 -16.81 8.66 -0.35
C THR A 125 -18.15 8.32 -0.99
N ALA A 126 -18.55 7.05 -0.92
CA ALA A 126 -19.90 6.61 -1.28
C ALA A 126 -20.37 5.48 -0.35
N PRO A 127 -21.66 5.13 -0.36
CA PRO A 127 -22.16 3.99 0.42
C PRO A 127 -21.45 2.69 0.04
N GLY A 128 -20.95 1.99 1.05
CA GLY A 128 -20.24 0.71 0.89
C GLY A 128 -20.44 -0.25 2.06
N VAL A 129 -21.47 -0.04 2.88
CA VAL A 129 -21.88 -0.94 3.97
C VAL A 129 -23.34 -1.32 3.74
N ASP A 130 -23.67 -2.59 3.92
CA ASP A 130 -24.98 -3.18 3.70
C ASP A 130 -25.54 -2.85 2.29
N VAL A 131 -24.69 -2.96 1.26
CA VAL A 131 -25.10 -2.69 -0.13
C VAL A 131 -25.70 -3.95 -0.74
N LEU A 132 -27.00 -3.89 -1.07
CA LEU A 132 -27.70 -4.98 -1.75
C LEU A 132 -27.37 -4.96 -3.24
N SER A 133 -26.80 -6.04 -3.77
CA SER A 133 -26.52 -6.16 -5.20
C SER A 133 -26.61 -7.60 -5.68
N SER A 134 -26.59 -7.79 -7.00
CA SER A 134 -26.69 -9.09 -7.66
C SER A 134 -25.44 -9.94 -7.45
N VAL A 135 -25.63 -11.22 -7.12
CA VAL A 135 -24.58 -12.25 -7.08
C VAL A 135 -25.01 -13.47 -7.92
N PRO A 136 -24.06 -14.20 -8.55
CA PRO A 136 -24.40 -15.37 -9.36
C PRO A 136 -25.02 -16.52 -8.54
N PRO A 137 -25.80 -17.42 -9.18
CA PRO A 137 -26.23 -17.34 -10.58
C PRO A 137 -27.38 -16.35 -10.81
N ASP A 138 -28.28 -16.12 -9.84
CA ASP A 138 -29.45 -15.23 -9.96
C ASP A 138 -29.95 -14.80 -8.55
N ALA A 139 -29.07 -14.27 -7.71
CA ALA A 139 -29.39 -13.93 -6.32
C ALA A 139 -29.00 -12.49 -5.97
N PHE A 140 -29.38 -12.04 -4.78
CA PHE A 140 -28.98 -10.76 -4.22
C PHE A 140 -28.44 -10.95 -2.81
N GLU A 141 -27.35 -10.26 -2.50
CA GLU A 141 -26.73 -10.29 -1.18
C GLU A 141 -26.35 -8.87 -0.72
N LEU A 142 -26.36 -8.67 0.60
CA LEU A 142 -25.83 -7.48 1.24
C LEU A 142 -24.33 -7.69 1.48
N LEU A 143 -23.51 -6.81 0.91
CA LEU A 143 -22.06 -6.86 1.06
C LEU A 143 -21.49 -5.52 1.56
N ASP A 144 -20.36 -5.65 2.24
CA ASP A 144 -19.57 -4.54 2.77
C ASP A 144 -18.24 -4.44 2.03
N GLY A 145 -17.83 -3.22 1.69
CA GLY A 145 -16.51 -2.94 1.16
C GLY A 145 -16.43 -1.60 0.45
N THR A 146 -15.22 -1.06 0.37
CA THR A 146 -14.92 0.00 -0.61
C THR A 146 -15.18 -0.48 -2.04
N SER A 147 -15.06 -1.79 -2.28
CA SER A 147 -15.49 -2.46 -3.52
C SER A 147 -16.96 -2.20 -3.91
N MET A 148 -17.84 -1.95 -2.93
CA MET A 148 -19.27 -1.61 -3.14
C MET A 148 -19.49 -0.09 -3.27
N ALA A 149 -18.59 0.72 -2.71
CA ALA A 149 -18.60 2.18 -2.89
C ALA A 149 -18.09 2.61 -4.28
N THR A 150 -17.05 1.94 -4.81
CA THR A 150 -16.47 2.22 -6.14
C THR A 150 -17.52 2.23 -7.27
N PRO A 151 -18.45 1.26 -7.40
CA PRO A 151 -19.44 1.29 -8.48
C PRO A 151 -20.46 2.42 -8.32
N HIS A 152 -20.75 2.90 -7.10
CA HIS A 152 -21.57 4.10 -6.91
C HIS A 152 -20.88 5.34 -7.48
N VAL A 153 -19.58 5.52 -7.20
CA VAL A 153 -18.78 6.62 -7.76
C VAL A 153 -18.64 6.48 -9.28
N SER A 154 -18.46 5.26 -9.79
CA SER A 154 -18.38 4.98 -11.23
C SER A 154 -19.69 5.31 -11.95
N GLY A 155 -20.83 4.92 -11.39
CA GLY A 155 -22.14 5.27 -11.93
C GLY A 155 -22.40 6.78 -11.92
N ALA A 156 -21.99 7.47 -10.85
CA ALA A 156 -22.05 8.93 -10.78
C ALA A 156 -21.18 9.59 -11.87
N ALA A 157 -19.94 9.13 -12.06
CA ALA A 157 -19.07 9.61 -13.13
C ALA A 157 -19.68 9.38 -14.53
N ALA A 158 -20.28 8.21 -14.78
CA ALA A 158 -20.93 7.91 -16.05
C ALA A 158 -22.13 8.84 -16.32
N LEU A 159 -22.96 9.11 -15.30
CA LEU A 159 -24.09 10.04 -15.42
C LEU A 159 -23.62 11.49 -15.66
N LEU A 160 -22.54 11.92 -15.01
CA LEU A 160 -21.94 13.24 -15.25
C LEU A 160 -21.40 13.35 -16.68
N LEU A 161 -20.71 12.32 -17.20
CA LEU A 161 -20.24 12.30 -18.59
C LEU A 161 -21.40 12.25 -19.60
N GLN A 162 -22.51 11.59 -19.25
CA GLN A 162 -23.71 11.59 -20.10
C GLN A 162 -24.31 13.00 -20.20
N ARG A 163 -24.42 13.73 -19.08
CA ARG A 163 -24.97 15.09 -19.04
C ARG A 163 -24.00 16.14 -19.55
N HIS A 164 -22.71 15.91 -19.37
CA HIS A 164 -21.63 16.82 -19.76
C HIS A 164 -20.54 16.09 -20.58
N PRO A 165 -20.82 15.74 -21.85
CA PRO A 165 -19.91 14.91 -22.67
C PRO A 165 -18.53 15.53 -22.93
N THR A 166 -18.36 16.83 -22.67
CA THR A 166 -17.09 17.55 -22.85
C THR A 166 -16.29 17.70 -21.57
N TRP A 167 -16.76 17.20 -20.43
CA TRP A 167 -15.99 17.26 -19.19
C TRP A 167 -14.76 16.36 -19.27
N THR A 168 -13.63 16.90 -18.80
CA THR A 168 -12.41 16.11 -18.64
C THR A 168 -12.49 15.23 -17.39
N VAL A 169 -11.61 14.23 -17.31
CA VAL A 169 -11.50 13.37 -16.12
C VAL A 169 -11.24 14.19 -14.85
N GLN A 170 -10.40 15.24 -14.93
CA GLN A 170 -10.14 16.14 -13.81
C GLN A 170 -11.37 16.96 -13.41
N GLN A 171 -12.22 17.35 -14.35
CA GLN A 171 -13.48 18.05 -14.07
C GLN A 171 -14.49 17.14 -13.38
N VAL A 172 -14.65 15.88 -13.84
CA VAL A 172 -15.49 14.88 -13.17
C VAL A 172 -15.00 14.62 -11.74
N LYS A 173 -13.69 14.41 -11.58
CA LYS A 173 -13.06 14.23 -10.26
C LYS A 173 -13.28 15.45 -9.35
N SER A 174 -13.07 16.66 -9.88
CA SER A 174 -13.31 17.90 -9.15
C SER A 174 -14.78 18.06 -8.74
N ALA A 175 -15.73 17.75 -9.62
CA ALA A 175 -17.16 17.86 -9.34
C ALA A 175 -17.56 16.94 -8.17
N LEU A 176 -17.14 15.68 -8.21
CA LEU A 176 -17.47 14.68 -7.18
C LEU A 176 -16.77 14.97 -5.85
N ALA A 177 -15.50 15.39 -5.87
CA ALA A 177 -14.74 15.65 -4.65
C ALA A 177 -15.11 16.98 -3.98
N SER A 178 -15.33 18.06 -4.76
CA SER A 178 -15.48 19.39 -4.17
C SER A 178 -16.89 19.70 -3.65
N THR A 179 -17.89 18.91 -4.04
CA THR A 179 -19.31 19.12 -3.71
C THR A 179 -19.83 18.15 -2.64
N GLY A 180 -18.99 17.21 -2.20
CA GLY A 180 -19.36 16.13 -1.29
C GLY A 180 -19.79 16.59 0.10
N ASP A 181 -20.68 15.80 0.70
CA ASP A 181 -21.17 16.00 2.06
C ASP A 181 -20.18 15.49 3.12
N PRO A 182 -20.04 16.19 4.26
CA PRO A 182 -19.27 15.71 5.40
C PRO A 182 -19.65 14.29 5.83
N VAL A 183 -18.66 13.42 5.93
CA VAL A 183 -18.77 12.09 6.53
C VAL A 183 -18.23 12.16 7.96
N HIS A 184 -18.84 11.39 8.84
CA HIS A 184 -18.63 11.51 10.28
C HIS A 184 -17.91 10.30 10.84
N ARG A 185 -17.35 10.48 12.03
CA ARG A 185 -16.88 9.36 12.83
C ARG A 185 -18.09 8.57 13.35
N SER A 186 -18.05 7.24 13.24
CA SER A 186 -19.09 6.39 13.82
C SER A 186 -19.32 6.72 15.31
N GLY A 187 -20.58 6.95 15.69
CA GLY A 187 -21.00 7.34 17.04
C GLY A 187 -20.71 8.81 17.41
N SER A 188 -20.36 9.68 16.47
CA SER A 188 -20.08 11.10 16.72
C SER A 188 -20.65 12.00 15.62
N SER A 189 -20.92 13.26 15.95
CA SER A 189 -21.30 14.31 15.00
C SER A 189 -20.11 15.10 14.44
N GLY A 190 -18.87 14.71 14.78
CA GLY A 190 -17.68 15.33 14.21
C GLY A 190 -17.36 14.78 12.81
N GLU A 191 -17.20 15.67 11.84
CA GLU A 191 -16.66 15.35 10.52
C GLU A 191 -15.28 14.69 10.66
N ILE A 192 -15.03 13.67 9.85
CA ILE A 192 -13.78 12.92 9.88
C ILE A 192 -12.68 13.61 9.07
N SER A 193 -11.43 13.14 9.21
CA SER A 193 -10.31 13.62 8.42
C SER A 193 -10.55 13.46 6.92
N PRO A 194 -10.17 14.43 6.06
CA PRO A 194 -10.16 14.25 4.61
C PRO A 194 -9.25 13.11 4.14
N LEU A 195 -8.28 12.68 4.96
CA LEU A 195 -7.51 11.46 4.67
C LEU A 195 -8.35 10.17 4.83
N ARG A 196 -9.57 10.27 5.33
CA ARG A 196 -10.55 9.19 5.45
C ARG A 196 -11.71 9.34 4.47
N GLU A 197 -12.24 10.55 4.35
CA GLU A 197 -13.44 10.81 3.53
C GLU A 197 -13.16 11.41 2.14
N GLY A 198 -11.94 11.90 1.92
CA GLY A 198 -11.61 12.73 0.76
C GLY A 198 -12.40 14.03 0.74
N GLY A 199 -13.10 14.26 -0.36
CA GLY A 199 -14.05 15.34 -0.55
C GLY A 199 -15.35 15.23 0.24
N GLY A 200 -15.64 14.06 0.83
CA GLY A 200 -16.91 13.73 1.47
C GLY A 200 -17.73 12.74 0.64
N ARG A 201 -18.96 12.45 1.10
CA ARG A 201 -19.90 11.59 0.38
C ARG A 201 -20.39 12.28 -0.88
N ILE A 202 -20.33 11.61 -2.03
CA ILE A 202 -20.78 12.18 -3.31
C ILE A 202 -22.24 12.61 -3.23
N ASP A 203 -22.53 13.82 -3.74
CA ASP A 203 -23.87 14.32 -4.02
C ASP A 203 -23.94 14.55 -5.54
N LEU A 204 -24.62 13.66 -6.25
CA LEU A 204 -24.67 13.70 -7.71
C LEU A 204 -25.39 14.95 -8.24
N VAL A 205 -26.38 15.46 -7.53
CA VAL A 205 -27.12 16.65 -7.95
C VAL A 205 -26.21 17.88 -7.86
N ARG A 206 -25.48 18.03 -6.75
CA ARG A 206 -24.50 19.12 -6.64
C ARG A 206 -23.29 18.94 -7.55
N ALA A 207 -22.86 17.71 -7.80
CA ALA A 207 -21.77 17.42 -8.72
C ALA A 207 -22.14 17.69 -10.18
N ASP A 208 -23.42 17.59 -10.57
CA ASP A 208 -23.91 17.94 -11.91
C ASP A 208 -23.85 19.44 -12.19
N GLU A 209 -24.03 20.26 -11.16
CA GLU A 209 -23.92 21.73 -11.23
C GLU A 209 -22.83 22.23 -10.26
N PRO A 210 -21.54 21.94 -10.53
CA PRO A 210 -20.48 22.23 -9.59
C PRO A 210 -20.17 23.73 -9.56
N LEU A 211 -20.61 24.55 -10.51
CA LEU A 211 -20.38 26.02 -10.58
C LEU A 211 -18.90 26.45 -10.71
N LEU A 212 -17.97 25.66 -10.19
CA LEU A 212 -16.54 25.91 -10.18
C LEU A 212 -15.79 24.59 -10.11
N PHE A 213 -14.93 24.34 -11.09
CA PHE A 213 -13.93 23.27 -11.02
C PHE A 213 -12.66 23.74 -10.33
N THR A 214 -11.93 22.79 -9.76
CA THR A 214 -10.65 22.97 -9.10
C THR A 214 -9.62 21.96 -9.62
N ASP A 215 -8.41 22.44 -9.89
CA ASP A 215 -7.26 21.62 -10.26
C ASP A 215 -6.01 22.08 -9.47
N PRO A 216 -5.43 21.23 -8.62
CA PRO A 216 -5.82 19.84 -8.34
C PRO A 216 -7.09 19.73 -7.46
N SER A 217 -7.71 18.54 -7.39
CA SER A 217 -8.87 18.28 -6.51
C SER A 217 -8.50 18.16 -5.02
N SER A 218 -7.20 18.06 -4.70
CA SER A 218 -6.68 18.08 -3.33
C SER A 218 -5.25 18.63 -3.32
N LEU A 219 -4.84 19.23 -2.19
CA LEU A 219 -3.52 19.86 -2.01
C LEU A 219 -2.67 19.07 -1.00
N GLY A 220 -1.77 18.22 -1.51
CA GLY A 220 -0.78 17.51 -0.70
C GLY A 220 0.60 18.18 -0.74
N TRP A 221 1.22 18.48 0.40
CA TRP A 221 2.65 18.83 0.48
C TRP A 221 3.54 17.64 0.84
N GLY A 222 2.97 16.51 1.25
CA GLY A 222 3.75 15.38 1.73
C GLY A 222 4.38 15.65 3.09
N LEU A 223 5.54 15.02 3.32
CA LEU A 223 6.37 15.30 4.47
C LEU A 223 7.15 16.61 4.27
N VAL A 224 7.06 17.52 5.24
CA VAL A 224 7.63 18.87 5.18
C VAL A 224 8.57 19.14 6.35
N ARG A 225 9.75 19.71 6.05
CA ARG A 225 10.76 20.04 7.07
C ARG A 225 10.49 21.38 7.74
N ARG A 226 10.99 21.51 8.97
CA ARG A 226 11.10 22.78 9.69
C ARG A 226 11.83 23.84 8.88
N GLY A 227 11.33 25.07 8.90
CA GLY A 227 11.85 26.19 8.11
C GLY A 227 11.33 26.25 6.67
N LEU A 228 10.44 25.35 6.25
CA LEU A 228 9.83 25.39 4.93
C LEU A 228 8.93 26.61 4.77
N SER A 229 8.98 27.23 3.59
CA SER A 229 7.92 28.10 3.07
C SER A 229 7.62 27.65 1.64
N SER A 230 6.43 27.08 1.42
CA SER A 230 6.02 26.52 0.13
C SER A 230 4.66 27.05 -0.27
N THR A 231 4.49 27.39 -1.55
CA THR A 231 3.20 27.80 -2.10
C THR A 231 2.76 26.76 -3.13
N LYS A 232 1.48 26.38 -3.10
CA LYS A 232 0.84 25.58 -4.16
C LYS A 232 -0.28 26.39 -4.80
N GLN A 233 -0.50 26.14 -6.08
CA GLN A 233 -1.57 26.75 -6.85
C GLN A 233 -2.79 25.83 -6.86
N LEU A 234 -3.96 26.43 -6.75
CA LEU A 234 -5.26 25.83 -7.02
C LEU A 234 -5.86 26.60 -8.19
N SER A 235 -5.79 26.04 -9.39
CA SER A 235 -6.43 26.62 -10.57
C SER A 235 -7.92 26.34 -10.53
N THR A 236 -8.71 27.29 -11.02
CA THR A 236 -10.16 27.11 -11.13
C THR A 236 -10.65 27.33 -12.54
N THR A 237 -11.76 26.69 -12.89
CA THR A 237 -12.44 26.88 -14.17
C THR A 237 -13.91 27.08 -13.90
N ASP A 238 -14.55 28.02 -14.62
CA ASP A 238 -15.98 28.24 -14.50
C ASP A 238 -16.76 27.00 -14.96
N ALA A 239 -17.76 26.61 -14.19
CA ALA A 239 -18.62 25.47 -14.46
C ALA A 239 -20.10 25.87 -14.39
N GLY A 240 -20.42 27.05 -14.93
CA GLY A 240 -21.75 27.65 -14.86
C GLY A 240 -21.96 28.54 -13.63
N GLY A 241 -20.90 28.87 -12.90
CA GLY A 241 -20.95 29.78 -11.78
C GLY A 241 -20.88 31.26 -12.19
N GLY A 242 -20.32 31.56 -13.36
CA GLY A 242 -20.13 32.94 -13.83
C GLY A 242 -19.04 33.70 -13.08
N SER A 243 -18.95 35.01 -13.32
CA SER A 243 -17.84 35.86 -12.85
C SER A 243 -17.97 36.37 -11.40
N ALA A 244 -19.03 35.99 -10.68
CA ALA A 244 -19.22 36.42 -9.29
C ALA A 244 -18.13 35.81 -8.38
N PRO A 245 -17.46 36.62 -7.53
CA PRO A 245 -16.34 36.14 -6.73
C PRO A 245 -16.78 35.16 -5.64
N TRP A 246 -15.96 34.14 -5.42
CA TRP A 246 -16.02 33.22 -4.30
C TRP A 246 -15.19 33.77 -3.15
N SER A 247 -15.67 33.67 -1.91
CA SER A 247 -14.88 33.93 -0.71
C SER A 247 -14.01 32.72 -0.40
N VAL A 248 -12.76 32.96 0.01
CA VAL A 248 -11.76 31.92 0.26
C VAL A 248 -11.41 31.88 1.74
N SER A 249 -11.47 30.69 2.33
CA SER A 249 -11.07 30.46 3.73
C SER A 249 -10.38 29.11 3.93
N ILE A 250 -9.74 28.93 5.08
CA ILE A 250 -9.18 27.63 5.50
C ILE A 250 -10.03 27.10 6.65
N ARG A 251 -10.66 25.95 6.44
CA ARG A 251 -11.29 25.17 7.51
C ARG A 251 -10.34 24.05 7.92
N ALA A 252 -9.40 24.38 8.79
CA ALA A 252 -8.45 23.40 9.31
C ALA A 252 -9.10 22.52 10.39
N GLN A 253 -8.90 21.21 10.29
CA GLN A 253 -9.24 20.26 11.36
C GLN A 253 -8.04 20.06 12.30
N SER A 254 -6.81 20.12 11.77
CA SER A 254 -5.56 20.13 12.54
C SER A 254 -4.51 20.94 11.80
N ILE A 255 -3.70 21.70 12.53
CA ILE A 255 -2.44 22.29 12.07
C ILE A 255 -1.42 22.13 13.20
N PRO A 256 -0.22 21.55 12.95
CA PRO A 256 0.80 21.42 13.98
C PRO A 256 1.24 22.77 14.51
N SER A 257 1.49 22.86 15.82
CA SER A 257 2.02 24.08 16.44
C SER A 257 3.31 24.53 15.73
N GLY A 258 3.34 25.80 15.30
CA GLY A 258 4.44 26.40 14.53
C GLY A 258 4.31 26.26 13.01
N ALA A 259 3.28 25.60 12.49
CA ALA A 259 2.91 25.64 11.08
C ALA A 259 1.72 26.59 10.84
N THR A 260 1.66 27.21 9.67
CA THR A 260 0.51 28.00 9.22
C THR A 260 0.21 27.72 7.76
N LEU A 261 -1.08 27.67 7.42
CA LEU A 261 -1.57 27.53 6.06
C LEU A 261 -2.54 28.69 5.79
N ALA A 262 -2.27 29.48 4.74
CA ALA A 262 -3.11 30.62 4.40
C ALA A 262 -3.22 30.81 2.89
N PRO A 263 -4.41 31.15 2.38
CA PRO A 263 -4.55 31.62 1.01
C PRO A 263 -3.91 33.01 0.89
N LEU A 264 -3.36 33.33 -0.28
CA LEU A 264 -2.80 34.65 -0.57
C LEU A 264 -3.84 35.65 -1.09
N ALA A 265 -5.07 35.19 -1.30
CA ALA A 265 -6.23 36.00 -1.63
C ALA A 265 -7.45 35.50 -0.82
N THR A 266 -8.30 36.42 -0.38
CA THR A 266 -9.55 36.11 0.33
C THR A 266 -10.75 36.01 -0.60
N THR A 267 -10.57 36.33 -1.88
CA THR A 267 -11.58 36.18 -2.92
C THR A 267 -10.95 35.56 -4.17
N LEU A 268 -11.78 34.88 -4.97
CA LEU A 268 -11.38 34.20 -6.19
C LEU A 268 -12.49 34.28 -7.23
N VAL A 269 -12.17 34.67 -8.46
CA VAL A 269 -13.10 34.60 -9.59
C VAL A 269 -12.82 33.30 -10.35
N ALA A 270 -13.86 32.67 -10.90
CA ALA A 270 -13.71 31.48 -11.72
C ALA A 270 -12.74 31.73 -12.90
N GLY A 271 -11.87 30.76 -13.19
CA GLY A 271 -10.80 30.91 -14.20
C GLY A 271 -9.47 31.42 -13.63
N ALA A 272 -9.46 31.95 -12.40
CA ALA A 272 -8.23 32.39 -11.75
C ALA A 272 -7.58 31.25 -10.93
N SER A 273 -6.29 31.43 -10.62
CA SER A 273 -5.55 30.54 -9.72
C SER A 273 -5.43 31.16 -8.33
N LEU A 274 -5.73 30.36 -7.30
CA LEU A 274 -5.51 30.70 -5.90
C LEU A 274 -4.16 30.14 -5.42
N SER A 275 -3.30 31.01 -4.90
CA SER A 275 -2.09 30.58 -4.18
C SER A 275 -2.41 30.27 -2.73
N VAL A 276 -2.04 29.07 -2.27
CA VAL A 276 -2.12 28.65 -0.86
C VAL A 276 -0.70 28.42 -0.34
N ARG A 277 -0.33 29.12 0.72
CA ARG A 277 1.02 29.11 1.28
C ARG A 277 1.06 28.37 2.61
N LEU A 278 1.92 27.36 2.67
CA LEU A 278 2.33 26.66 3.88
C LEU A 278 3.65 27.26 4.39
N LYS A 279 3.68 27.67 5.65
CA LYS A 279 4.91 28.03 6.38
C LYS A 279 5.08 27.10 7.57
N VAL A 280 6.28 26.57 7.75
CA VAL A 280 6.65 25.72 8.89
C VAL A 280 7.81 26.38 9.61
N SER A 281 7.60 26.80 10.85
CA SER A 281 8.67 27.44 11.64
C SER A 281 9.81 26.46 11.94
N ARG A 282 10.97 27.00 12.31
CA ARG A 282 12.12 26.18 12.75
C ARG A 282 11.87 25.43 14.06
N THR A 283 10.84 25.82 14.81
CA THR A 283 10.46 25.23 16.11
C THR A 283 9.17 24.41 16.03
N ALA A 284 8.61 24.22 14.83
CA ALA A 284 7.34 23.55 14.64
C ALA A 284 7.35 22.13 15.22
N ARG A 285 6.26 21.73 15.87
CA ARG A 285 6.10 20.36 16.39
C ARG A 285 5.79 19.41 15.22
N ALA A 286 6.25 18.17 15.33
CA ALA A 286 5.89 17.13 14.38
C ALA A 286 4.38 16.85 14.45
N GLY A 287 3.77 16.51 13.32
CA GLY A 287 2.35 16.18 13.24
C GLY A 287 1.71 16.54 11.91
N ASP A 288 0.45 16.12 11.76
CA ASP A 288 -0.33 16.33 10.55
C ASP A 288 -1.09 17.67 10.56
N GLY A 289 -1.00 18.37 9.44
CA GLY A 289 -1.90 19.46 9.08
C GLY A 289 -2.90 18.98 8.05
N THR A 290 -4.20 19.10 8.34
CA THR A 290 -5.28 18.58 7.49
C THR A 290 -6.55 19.41 7.61
N GLY A 291 -7.34 19.45 6.53
CA GLY A 291 -8.63 20.15 6.49
C GLY A 291 -9.01 20.51 5.05
N PHE A 292 -9.73 21.61 4.88
CA PHE A 292 -10.18 22.08 3.56
C PHE A 292 -9.81 23.53 3.28
N VAL A 293 -9.41 23.82 2.04
CA VAL A 293 -9.58 25.14 1.46
C VAL A 293 -11.04 25.25 1.04
N VAL A 294 -11.76 26.23 1.56
CA VAL A 294 -13.21 26.38 1.36
C VAL A 294 -13.47 27.62 0.52
N LEU A 295 -14.18 27.42 -0.58
CA LEU A 295 -14.67 28.45 -1.48
C LEU A 295 -16.17 28.59 -1.25
N THR A 296 -16.65 29.77 -0.88
CA THR A 296 -18.08 30.00 -0.63
C THR A 296 -18.65 31.11 -1.48
N ARG A 297 -19.91 30.95 -1.91
CA ARG A 297 -20.66 31.97 -2.60
C ARG A 297 -22.15 31.81 -2.31
N GLY A 298 -22.73 32.72 -1.54
CA GLY A 298 -24.08 32.52 -1.02
C GLY A 298 -24.15 31.23 -0.19
N SER A 299 -25.05 30.33 -0.56
CA SER A 299 -25.16 28.98 0.04
C SER A 299 -24.23 27.94 -0.58
N ASP A 300 -23.61 28.25 -1.72
CA ASP A 300 -22.72 27.30 -2.40
C ASP A 300 -21.37 27.19 -1.68
N VAL A 301 -20.93 25.96 -1.49
CA VAL A 301 -19.66 25.62 -0.86
C VAL A 301 -18.91 24.64 -1.75
N ARG A 302 -17.65 24.95 -2.05
CA ARG A 302 -16.67 24.00 -2.60
C ARG A 302 -15.53 23.83 -1.63
N ARG A 303 -15.10 22.59 -1.45
CA ARG A 303 -14.08 22.21 -0.48
C ARG A 303 -12.97 21.42 -1.16
N VAL A 304 -11.73 21.87 -1.01
CA VAL A 304 -10.54 21.19 -1.54
C VAL A 304 -9.74 20.69 -0.36
N ALA A 305 -9.66 19.37 -0.22
CA ALA A 305 -8.91 18.73 0.86
C ALA A 305 -7.43 19.14 0.80
N PHE A 306 -6.80 19.33 1.97
CA PHE A 306 -5.35 19.50 2.04
C PHE A 306 -4.72 18.58 3.09
N TRP A 307 -3.46 18.22 2.87
CA TRP A 307 -2.65 17.52 3.85
C TRP A 307 -1.15 17.84 3.75
N PHE A 308 -0.49 17.86 4.91
CA PHE A 308 0.97 17.84 5.07
C PHE A 308 1.36 17.24 6.42
N HIS A 309 2.59 16.73 6.53
CA HIS A 309 3.15 16.27 7.81
C HIS A 309 4.45 16.99 8.14
N VAL A 310 4.53 17.66 9.28
CA VAL A 310 5.80 18.24 9.74
C VAL A 310 6.72 17.12 10.24
N GLU A 311 7.76 16.80 9.48
CA GLU A 311 8.75 15.78 9.85
C GLU A 311 9.82 16.36 10.78
N VAL A 312 10.22 15.57 11.79
CA VAL A 312 11.37 15.85 12.66
C VAL A 312 12.18 14.55 12.79
N PRO A 313 12.80 14.09 11.70
CA PRO A 313 13.47 12.79 11.67
C PRO A 313 14.61 12.73 12.68
N ARG A 314 14.70 11.61 13.37
CA ARG A 314 15.76 11.33 14.35
C ARG A 314 16.70 10.22 13.91
N LEU A 315 16.29 9.40 12.94
CA LEU A 315 17.07 8.26 12.48
C LEU A 315 18.46 8.66 11.96
N GLY A 316 18.59 9.83 11.33
CA GLY A 316 19.88 10.36 10.87
C GLY A 316 20.91 10.67 11.97
N LEU A 317 20.49 10.68 13.25
CA LEU A 317 21.40 10.84 14.39
C LEU A 317 22.09 9.52 14.77
N ASP A 318 21.60 8.38 14.28
CA ASP A 318 22.17 7.08 14.59
C ASP A 318 23.39 6.75 13.71
N PRO A 319 24.47 6.22 14.32
CA PRO A 319 25.61 5.73 13.54
C PRO A 319 25.16 4.54 12.69
N HIS A 320 25.57 4.54 11.42
CA HIS A 320 25.20 3.50 10.48
C HIS A 320 26.42 2.72 10.00
N ARG A 321 26.20 1.44 9.68
CA ARG A 321 27.17 0.61 8.97
C ARG A 321 26.77 0.48 7.51
N THR A 322 27.69 0.74 6.58
CA THR A 322 27.40 0.60 5.14
C THR A 322 27.40 -0.87 4.70
N LEU A 323 26.35 -1.29 4.00
CA LEU A 323 26.23 -2.53 3.26
C LEU A 323 26.69 -2.30 1.82
N ARG A 324 27.74 -3.01 1.39
CA ARG A 324 28.34 -2.85 0.05
C ARG A 324 28.02 -4.00 -0.91
N ARG A 325 27.69 -5.18 -0.39
CA ARG A 325 27.44 -6.38 -1.18
C ARG A 325 26.47 -7.31 -0.47
N PRO A 326 25.72 -8.15 -1.19
CA PRO A 326 24.92 -9.22 -0.59
C PRO A 326 25.76 -10.12 0.33
N GLY A 327 25.12 -10.71 1.34
CA GLY A 327 25.75 -11.64 2.27
C GLY A 327 25.13 -11.66 3.65
N VAL A 328 25.78 -12.38 4.57
CA VAL A 328 25.34 -12.49 5.97
C VAL A 328 26.14 -11.54 6.85
N TYR A 329 25.43 -10.75 7.63
CA TYR A 329 25.96 -9.72 8.52
C TYR A 329 25.61 -10.02 9.97
N ARG A 330 26.31 -9.34 10.88
CA ARG A 330 26.09 -9.39 12.33
C ARG A 330 25.80 -7.99 12.85
N GLY A 331 24.87 -7.90 13.79
CA GLY A 331 24.53 -6.68 14.53
C GLY A 331 24.32 -6.97 16.01
N ASN A 332 24.16 -5.91 16.79
CA ASN A 332 23.83 -5.95 18.20
C ASN A 332 23.11 -4.65 18.59
N THR A 333 21.86 -4.76 19.05
CA THR A 333 21.07 -3.62 19.56
C THR A 333 21.42 -3.30 21.02
N ALA A 334 22.09 -4.19 21.76
CA ALA A 334 22.50 -3.90 23.13
C ALA A 334 23.50 -2.73 23.17
N GLY A 335 23.26 -1.77 24.06
CA GLY A 335 24.07 -0.55 24.20
C GLY A 335 23.87 0.47 23.09
N ARG A 336 22.90 0.27 22.18
CA ARG A 336 22.48 1.30 21.21
C ARG A 336 21.49 2.27 21.83
N ALA A 337 21.26 3.37 21.15
CA ALA A 337 20.26 4.36 21.57
C ALA A 337 18.86 3.94 21.13
N SER A 338 17.85 4.50 21.80
CA SER A 338 16.45 4.45 21.39
C SER A 338 16.00 5.85 20.99
N ARG A 339 15.93 6.17 19.69
CA ARG A 339 15.56 7.52 19.21
C ARG A 339 14.25 7.53 18.44
N VAL A 340 14.03 6.49 17.65
CA VAL A 340 12.84 6.26 16.85
C VAL A 340 11.98 5.24 17.59
N SER A 341 10.66 5.45 17.58
CA SER A 341 9.72 4.49 18.18
C SER A 341 8.54 4.11 17.29
N THR A 342 8.39 4.80 16.17
CA THR A 342 7.33 4.60 15.19
C THR A 342 7.89 4.89 13.81
N TYR A 343 7.46 4.11 12.83
CA TYR A 343 7.81 4.28 11.43
C TYR A 343 6.51 4.47 10.66
N ARG A 344 6.51 5.32 9.65
CA ARG A 344 5.32 5.68 8.87
C ARG A 344 5.69 5.70 7.39
N TYR A 345 4.82 5.34 6.46
CA TYR A 345 3.52 4.66 6.56
C TYR A 345 3.62 3.22 6.06
N PRO A 346 2.74 2.27 6.45
CA PRO A 346 1.52 2.42 7.24
C PRO A 346 1.80 2.71 8.72
N GLU A 347 0.82 3.28 9.43
CA GLU A 347 0.95 3.56 10.87
C GLU A 347 0.90 2.29 11.73
N ARG A 348 0.27 1.23 11.22
CA ARG A 348 0.09 -0.03 11.93
C ARG A 348 0.72 -1.20 11.17
N GLY A 349 0.66 -2.39 11.77
CA GLY A 349 1.49 -3.54 11.42
C GLY A 349 0.90 -4.49 10.38
N LEU A 350 -0.25 -4.14 9.79
CA LEU A 350 -1.04 -4.98 8.86
C LEU A 350 -1.64 -6.25 9.44
N ALA A 351 -1.10 -6.76 10.54
CA ALA A 351 -1.54 -8.03 11.08
C ALA A 351 -1.08 -8.28 12.53
N PRO A 352 -1.70 -9.25 13.21
CA PRO A 352 -1.27 -9.71 14.52
C PRO A 352 0.21 -10.11 14.54
N GLY A 353 0.98 -9.60 15.51
CA GLY A 353 2.38 -9.97 15.73
C GLY A 353 3.42 -9.00 15.16
N VAL A 354 3.05 -8.13 14.22
CA VAL A 354 3.89 -7.03 13.74
C VAL A 354 3.73 -5.83 14.65
N ARG A 355 4.67 -5.67 15.59
CA ARG A 355 4.61 -4.58 16.57
C ARG A 355 4.93 -3.25 15.91
N THR A 356 4.10 -2.24 16.17
CA THR A 356 4.15 -0.92 15.53
C THR A 356 4.90 0.11 16.36
N ARG A 357 4.91 -0.08 17.69
CA ARG A 357 5.74 0.69 18.62
C ARG A 357 7.01 -0.08 18.97
N LEU A 358 8.14 0.55 18.68
CA LEU A 358 9.48 0.01 18.87
C LEU A 358 10.25 0.93 19.83
N GLY A 359 9.96 0.86 21.13
CA GLY A 359 10.63 1.72 22.13
C GLY A 359 11.96 1.18 22.64
N GLY A 360 12.61 0.28 21.88
CA GLY A 360 13.88 -0.31 22.25
C GLY A 360 15.05 0.31 21.49
N PRO A 361 16.28 -0.16 21.73
CA PRO A 361 17.43 0.32 20.99
C PRO A 361 17.44 -0.13 19.53
N GLU A 362 17.78 0.78 18.62
CA GLU A 362 17.94 0.52 17.19
C GLU A 362 19.40 0.44 16.72
N GLN A 363 19.64 -0.33 15.65
CA GLN A 363 20.90 -0.31 14.91
C GLN A 363 20.65 -0.15 13.41
N VAL A 364 21.33 0.82 12.80
CA VAL A 364 21.13 1.20 11.39
C VAL A 364 22.21 0.60 10.48
N PHE A 365 21.77 0.04 9.36
CA PHE A 365 22.62 -0.41 8.26
C PHE A 365 22.19 0.27 6.96
N ARG A 366 23.13 0.93 6.30
CA ARG A 366 22.85 1.77 5.13
C ARG A 366 23.22 1.08 3.83
N PHE A 367 22.32 1.09 2.87
CA PHE A 367 22.55 0.63 1.51
C PHE A 367 22.32 1.78 0.51
N ARG A 368 23.17 1.87 -0.51
CA ARG A 368 22.99 2.81 -1.63
C ARG A 368 22.75 2.02 -2.89
N LEU A 369 21.54 2.11 -3.42
CA LEU A 369 21.15 1.50 -4.68
C LEU A 369 21.55 2.44 -5.83
N LEU A 370 22.54 2.02 -6.61
CA LEU A 370 23.10 2.83 -7.71
C LEU A 370 22.45 2.55 -9.07
N ARG A 371 21.75 1.43 -9.21
CA ARG A 371 21.11 0.99 -10.46
C ARG A 371 19.77 0.33 -10.16
N ARG A 372 18.89 0.29 -11.14
CA ARG A 372 17.59 -0.38 -11.03
C ARG A 372 17.78 -1.88 -10.74
N VAL A 373 16.93 -2.40 -9.87
CA VAL A 373 16.83 -3.83 -9.53
C VAL A 373 15.36 -4.20 -9.39
N ALA A 374 15.06 -5.51 -9.43
CA ALA A 374 13.71 -6.02 -9.16
C ALA A 374 13.33 -5.85 -7.69
N ASN A 375 14.27 -6.14 -6.78
CA ASN A 375 14.08 -6.01 -5.34
C ASN A 375 15.44 -5.94 -4.62
N PHE A 376 15.39 -5.58 -3.34
CA PHE A 376 16.47 -5.86 -2.38
C PHE A 376 15.85 -5.93 -0.99
N GLY A 377 16.54 -6.55 -0.03
CA GLY A 377 16.01 -6.61 1.33
C GLY A 377 16.92 -7.31 2.32
N VAL A 378 16.39 -7.48 3.53
CA VAL A 378 17.03 -8.25 4.60
C VAL A 378 16.06 -9.21 5.28
N VAL A 379 16.61 -10.33 5.74
CA VAL A 379 15.93 -11.28 6.63
C VAL A 379 16.78 -11.53 7.87
N VAL A 380 16.17 -11.47 9.06
CA VAL A 380 16.86 -11.87 10.31
C VAL A 380 16.89 -13.41 10.37
N VAL A 381 18.10 -13.97 10.32
CA VAL A 381 18.35 -15.44 10.28
C VAL A 381 18.81 -16.00 11.62
N GLY A 382 18.95 -15.17 12.64
CA GLY A 382 19.27 -15.60 14.00
C GLY A 382 19.40 -14.44 14.97
N GLN A 383 19.11 -14.70 16.24
CA GLN A 383 19.18 -13.72 17.32
C GLN A 383 19.58 -14.40 18.63
N ALA A 384 20.17 -13.64 19.55
CA ALA A 384 20.52 -14.11 20.88
C ALA A 384 19.27 -14.57 21.64
N ARG A 385 19.45 -15.55 22.53
CA ARG A 385 18.35 -16.11 23.31
C ARG A 385 17.68 -15.02 24.16
N GLY A 386 16.36 -14.89 24.01
CA GLY A 386 15.56 -13.88 24.72
C GLY A 386 15.54 -12.50 24.08
N SER A 387 16.37 -12.25 23.06
CA SER A 387 16.29 -11.03 22.25
C SER A 387 15.21 -11.15 21.17
N ARG A 388 14.62 -10.01 20.78
CA ARG A 388 13.65 -9.94 19.69
C ARG A 388 13.97 -8.76 18.79
N ILE A 389 14.47 -9.05 17.60
CA ILE A 389 14.78 -8.03 16.59
C ILE A 389 13.63 -7.89 15.61
N SER A 390 13.27 -6.66 15.28
CA SER A 390 12.24 -6.31 14.31
C SER A 390 12.87 -5.38 13.26
N PRO A 391 13.07 -5.84 12.02
CA PRO A 391 13.62 -4.99 10.97
C PRO A 391 12.59 -4.00 10.41
N ARG A 392 13.04 -2.84 9.98
CA ARG A 392 12.34 -1.85 9.15
C ARG A 392 13.20 -1.44 7.98
N LEU A 393 12.58 -1.05 6.88
CA LEU A 393 13.27 -0.46 5.74
C LEU A 393 12.68 0.89 5.40
N VAL A 394 13.52 1.92 5.46
CA VAL A 394 13.16 3.28 5.11
C VAL A 394 14.02 3.79 3.94
N SER A 395 13.45 4.70 3.16
CA SER A 395 14.18 5.50 2.18
C SER A 395 14.87 6.66 2.89
N GLY A 396 16.20 6.69 2.82
CA GLY A 396 17.02 7.67 3.53
C GLY A 396 17.09 7.43 5.04
N ASP A 397 17.43 8.49 5.76
CA ASP A 397 17.65 8.54 7.21
C ASP A 397 16.45 9.14 7.96
N ASP A 398 15.26 8.73 7.54
CA ASP A 398 14.00 9.32 7.95
C ASP A 398 12.97 8.23 8.25
N GLU A 399 12.62 8.09 9.53
CA GLU A 399 11.64 7.11 9.99
C GLU A 399 10.22 7.31 9.44
N ASN A 400 9.94 8.47 8.83
CA ASN A 400 8.65 8.77 8.20
C ASN A 400 8.62 8.36 6.71
N ARG A 401 9.70 7.77 6.19
CA ARG A 401 9.83 7.34 4.81
C ARG A 401 9.98 5.83 4.70
N LEU A 402 9.11 5.10 5.39
CA LEU A 402 9.01 3.66 5.20
C LEU A 402 8.70 3.36 3.72
N VAL A 403 9.26 2.28 3.17
CA VAL A 403 9.04 1.89 1.77
C VAL A 403 7.69 1.19 1.56
N GLY A 404 6.64 1.70 2.22
CA GLY A 404 5.33 1.07 2.29
C GLY A 404 5.35 -0.26 3.05
N TYR A 405 4.42 -1.14 2.69
CA TYR A 405 4.18 -2.39 3.42
C TYR A 405 5.37 -3.35 3.28
N THR A 406 6.09 -3.29 2.15
CA THR A 406 7.27 -4.13 1.92
C THR A 406 8.36 -3.86 2.97
N GLY A 407 8.37 -2.66 3.54
CA GLY A 407 9.29 -2.21 4.58
C GLY A 407 8.95 -2.65 6.02
N ILE A 408 7.84 -3.35 6.24
CA ILE A 408 7.49 -3.94 7.55
C ILE A 408 7.70 -5.47 7.59
N PRO A 409 7.92 -6.07 8.76
CA PRO A 409 8.19 -7.50 8.90
C PRO A 409 6.88 -8.33 8.87
N ALA A 410 6.12 -8.19 7.79
CA ALA A 410 4.92 -8.95 7.47
C ALA A 410 5.10 -9.65 6.12
N SER A 411 4.56 -10.86 5.96
CA SER A 411 4.38 -11.46 4.64
C SER A 411 3.24 -10.74 3.92
N LEU A 412 3.46 -10.40 2.66
CA LEU A 412 2.51 -9.72 1.77
C LEU A 412 2.05 -10.65 0.65
N ASN A 413 2.51 -11.90 0.64
CA ASN A 413 2.14 -12.85 -0.39
C ASN A 413 0.72 -13.40 -0.12
N PRO A 414 -0.25 -13.11 -0.99
CA PRO A 414 -1.64 -13.55 -0.81
C PRO A 414 -1.79 -15.07 -0.96
N TYR A 415 -0.87 -15.74 -1.65
CA TYR A 415 -0.91 -17.18 -1.90
C TYR A 415 -0.24 -18.04 -0.82
N GLU A 416 0.46 -17.42 0.13
CA GLU A 416 1.11 -18.11 1.24
C GLU A 416 0.49 -17.76 2.60
N ARG A 417 0.97 -16.68 3.23
CA ARG A 417 0.63 -16.29 4.61
C ARG A 417 0.50 -14.78 4.73
N PHE A 418 -0.39 -14.17 3.95
CA PHE A 418 -0.61 -12.72 4.02
C PHE A 418 -0.84 -12.23 5.46
N GLY A 419 -0.14 -11.16 5.84
CA GLY A 419 -0.13 -10.60 7.19
C GLY A 419 0.72 -11.40 8.21
N GLY A 420 1.23 -12.58 7.88
CA GLY A 420 2.06 -13.35 8.81
C GLY A 420 3.31 -12.57 9.24
N ALA A 421 3.59 -12.48 10.54
CA ALA A 421 4.79 -11.80 11.03
C ALA A 421 6.05 -12.58 10.64
N GLU A 422 6.85 -12.00 9.75
CA GLU A 422 8.08 -12.61 9.25
C GLU A 422 9.21 -11.57 9.29
N PRO A 423 10.41 -11.92 9.78
CA PRO A 423 11.47 -10.93 10.01
C PRO A 423 12.21 -10.56 8.72
N VAL A 424 11.43 -10.34 7.65
CA VAL A 424 11.85 -9.99 6.29
C VAL A 424 11.34 -8.59 6.00
N VAL A 425 12.19 -7.72 5.49
CA VAL A 425 11.79 -6.42 4.90
C VAL A 425 12.50 -6.27 3.57
N ALA A 426 11.80 -5.69 2.60
CA ALA A 426 12.34 -5.49 1.27
C ALA A 426 11.80 -4.20 0.67
N ALA A 427 12.40 -3.79 -0.44
CA ALA A 427 11.77 -2.88 -1.38
C ALA A 427 11.60 -3.62 -2.70
N VAL A 428 10.43 -3.48 -3.31
CA VAL A 428 10.08 -4.06 -4.60
C VAL A 428 10.00 -2.95 -5.63
N LEU A 429 10.61 -3.18 -6.79
CA LEU A 429 10.83 -2.18 -7.83
C LEU A 429 11.31 -0.80 -7.31
N PRO A 430 12.32 -0.73 -6.41
CA PRO A 430 12.72 0.54 -5.81
C PRO A 430 13.36 1.50 -6.81
N ASP A 431 13.23 2.80 -6.54
CA ASP A 431 14.05 3.84 -7.18
C ASP A 431 15.52 3.77 -6.72
N THR A 432 16.43 4.31 -7.53
CA THR A 432 17.82 4.46 -7.09
C THR A 432 17.91 5.46 -5.95
N GLY A 433 18.71 5.18 -4.94
CA GLY A 433 18.75 6.05 -3.76
C GLY A 433 19.49 5.45 -2.58
N ARG A 434 19.35 6.13 -1.45
CA ARG A 434 19.87 5.69 -0.16
C ARG A 434 18.73 5.07 0.63
N TYR A 435 18.99 3.94 1.27
CA TYR A 435 18.03 3.20 2.08
C TYR A 435 18.70 2.77 3.38
N ASP A 436 17.94 2.82 4.48
CA ASP A 436 18.42 2.41 5.78
C ASP A 436 17.56 1.23 6.28
N PHE A 437 18.24 0.11 6.55
CA PHE A 437 17.69 -1.00 7.30
C PHE A 437 17.86 -0.70 8.79
N VAL A 438 16.74 -0.62 9.50
CA VAL A 438 16.73 -0.34 10.93
C VAL A 438 16.36 -1.60 11.67
N PHE A 439 17.29 -2.14 12.45
CA PHE A 439 17.05 -3.29 13.30
C PHE A 439 16.73 -2.79 14.70
N ASP A 440 15.47 -2.91 15.06
CA ASP A 440 14.93 -2.34 16.29
C ASP A 440 14.48 -3.45 17.24
N THR A 441 14.23 -3.08 18.49
CA THR A 441 13.76 -3.99 19.54
C THR A 441 12.36 -3.53 19.97
N PRO A 442 11.32 -4.39 19.91
CA PRO A 442 10.00 -3.97 20.34
C PRO A 442 9.96 -3.57 21.81
N THR A 443 9.04 -2.66 22.17
CA THR A 443 8.89 -2.19 23.56
C THR A 443 8.74 -3.37 24.52
N GLY A 444 9.61 -3.42 25.53
CA GLY A 444 9.66 -4.48 26.55
C GLY A 444 10.43 -5.75 26.16
N ALA A 445 10.96 -5.86 24.93
CA ALA A 445 11.84 -6.95 24.54
C ALA A 445 13.30 -6.67 24.90
N LYS A 446 14.09 -7.73 25.11
CA LYS A 446 15.53 -7.58 25.41
C LYS A 446 16.29 -7.23 24.12
N PRO A 447 17.16 -6.21 24.13
CA PRO A 447 18.10 -5.99 23.04
C PRO A 447 19.15 -7.11 23.00
N GLY A 448 19.89 -7.23 21.90
CA GLY A 448 20.98 -8.19 21.83
C GLY A 448 21.53 -8.45 20.43
N ALA A 449 22.44 -9.42 20.35
CA ALA A 449 23.13 -9.77 19.11
C ALA A 449 22.19 -10.47 18.12
N PHE A 450 22.40 -10.22 16.83
CA PHE A 450 21.63 -10.82 15.75
C PHE A 450 22.46 -11.02 14.48
N ARG A 451 21.93 -11.86 13.60
CA ARG A 451 22.44 -12.16 12.26
C ARG A 451 21.33 -11.92 11.26
N PHE A 452 21.66 -11.28 10.16
CA PHE A 452 20.73 -11.08 9.05
C PHE A 452 21.42 -11.36 7.72
N ARG A 453 20.63 -11.74 6.74
CA ARG A 453 21.05 -11.87 5.35
C ARG A 453 20.55 -10.67 4.57
N PHE A 454 21.42 -10.09 3.76
CA PHE A 454 21.13 -9.00 2.83
C PHE A 454 21.23 -9.52 1.40
N TRP A 455 20.23 -9.24 0.58
CA TRP A 455 20.21 -9.61 -0.83
C TRP A 455 19.91 -8.39 -1.72
N VAL A 456 20.28 -8.50 -2.99
CA VAL A 456 19.98 -7.51 -4.03
C VAL A 456 19.64 -8.29 -5.28
N ASN A 457 18.51 -7.95 -5.90
CA ASN A 457 18.01 -8.47 -7.17
C ASN A 457 17.80 -9.99 -7.17
N ASP A 458 17.09 -10.49 -6.15
CA ASP A 458 16.78 -11.92 -6.05
C ASP A 458 15.50 -12.26 -6.82
N THR A 459 15.65 -13.03 -7.88
CA THR A 459 14.58 -13.30 -8.86
C THR A 459 14.57 -14.77 -9.29
N ALA A 460 15.35 -15.60 -8.60
CA ALA A 460 15.53 -17.00 -8.95
C ALA A 460 15.11 -17.90 -7.80
N ALA A 461 14.13 -18.77 -8.06
CA ALA A 461 13.71 -19.78 -7.10
C ALA A 461 14.88 -20.67 -6.62
N PRO A 462 14.81 -21.21 -5.38
CA PRO A 462 15.81 -22.11 -4.84
C PRO A 462 16.17 -23.28 -5.76
N SER A 463 17.46 -23.63 -5.75
CA SER A 463 17.94 -24.87 -6.36
C SER A 463 17.55 -26.06 -5.48
N VAL A 464 16.97 -27.10 -6.09
CA VAL A 464 16.61 -28.36 -5.42
C VAL A 464 17.26 -29.51 -6.16
N ARG A 465 17.99 -30.37 -5.45
CA ARG A 465 18.66 -31.54 -6.03
C ARG A 465 18.55 -32.74 -5.11
N LEU A 466 17.99 -33.84 -5.61
CA LEU A 466 17.98 -35.12 -4.94
C LEU A 466 19.42 -35.63 -4.75
N LEU A 467 19.78 -36.01 -3.52
CA LEU A 467 21.14 -36.47 -3.20
C LEU A 467 21.33 -37.96 -3.51
N GLU A 468 20.32 -38.78 -3.25
CA GLU A 468 20.36 -40.22 -3.48
C GLU A 468 19.09 -40.70 -4.21
N ARG A 469 19.26 -41.46 -5.31
CA ARG A 469 18.14 -42.05 -6.06
C ARG A 469 17.67 -43.39 -5.51
N THR A 470 18.53 -44.08 -4.76
CA THR A 470 18.25 -45.39 -4.17
C THR A 470 18.65 -45.35 -2.71
N ILE A 471 17.72 -45.72 -1.83
CA ILE A 471 17.84 -45.49 -0.39
C ILE A 471 17.33 -46.72 0.35
N ALA A 472 18.03 -47.14 1.41
CA ALA A 472 17.55 -48.22 2.27
C ALA A 472 16.30 -47.77 3.05
N VAL A 473 15.32 -48.66 3.22
CA VAL A 473 14.14 -48.39 4.04
C VAL A 473 14.59 -48.07 5.48
N GLY A 474 14.16 -46.91 5.96
CA GLY A 474 14.55 -46.38 7.28
C GLY A 474 15.59 -45.26 7.21
N SER A 475 16.32 -45.15 6.09
CA SER A 475 17.18 -44.00 5.81
C SER A 475 16.38 -42.86 5.17
N PRO A 476 16.61 -41.59 5.56
CA PRO A 476 15.81 -40.48 5.04
C PRO A 476 16.11 -40.20 3.56
N ILE A 477 15.09 -39.75 2.82
CA ILE A 477 15.26 -39.16 1.49
C ILE A 477 15.85 -37.77 1.67
N ARG A 478 16.96 -37.47 0.99
CA ARG A 478 17.65 -36.18 1.16
C ARG A 478 17.72 -35.37 -0.13
N PHE A 479 17.51 -34.08 0.01
CA PHE A 479 17.65 -33.09 -1.05
C PHE A 479 18.60 -31.99 -0.59
N ALA A 480 19.54 -31.60 -1.46
CA ALA A 480 20.19 -30.30 -1.32
C ALA A 480 19.21 -29.23 -1.79
N VAL A 481 18.89 -28.29 -0.89
CA VAL A 481 18.03 -27.13 -1.18
C VAL A 481 18.83 -25.89 -0.83
N ARG A 482 19.12 -25.04 -1.82
CA ARG A 482 20.00 -23.89 -1.65
C ARG A 482 19.51 -22.69 -2.44
N ASP A 483 19.64 -21.53 -1.81
CA ASP A 483 19.48 -20.24 -2.46
C ASP A 483 20.64 -19.28 -2.09
N SER A 484 21.17 -18.61 -3.11
CA SER A 484 22.25 -17.62 -3.01
C SER A 484 21.73 -16.20 -2.78
N GLY A 485 20.47 -15.91 -3.12
CA GLY A 485 19.82 -14.63 -2.91
C GLY A 485 19.41 -14.40 -1.45
N SER A 486 18.11 -14.28 -1.23
CA SER A 486 17.45 -14.02 0.05
C SER A 486 17.56 -15.19 1.02
N GLY A 487 17.85 -16.39 0.53
CA GLY A 487 17.96 -17.65 1.27
C GLY A 487 16.64 -18.42 1.28
N VAL A 488 16.72 -19.74 1.42
CA VAL A 488 15.54 -20.63 1.51
C VAL A 488 14.73 -20.29 2.75
N ASP A 489 13.43 -20.04 2.61
CA ASP A 489 12.50 -19.96 3.74
C ASP A 489 12.16 -21.38 4.21
N PRO A 490 12.58 -21.81 5.41
CA PRO A 490 12.25 -23.13 5.92
C PRO A 490 10.75 -23.36 6.13
N LEU A 491 9.96 -22.29 6.31
CA LEU A 491 8.52 -22.38 6.55
C LEU A 491 7.70 -22.58 5.26
N SER A 492 8.32 -22.37 4.09
CA SER A 492 7.73 -22.67 2.78
C SER A 492 7.94 -24.12 2.33
N LEU A 493 8.88 -24.83 2.96
CA LEU A 493 9.28 -26.17 2.51
C LEU A 493 8.14 -27.17 2.67
N GLN A 494 7.81 -27.86 1.58
CA GLN A 494 6.87 -28.98 1.57
C GLN A 494 7.47 -30.17 0.83
N ALA A 495 7.13 -31.37 1.28
CA ALA A 495 7.54 -32.61 0.64
C ALA A 495 6.36 -33.56 0.53
N ARG A 496 6.09 -34.05 -0.69
CA ARG A 496 5.10 -35.10 -0.94
C ARG A 496 5.78 -36.36 -1.45
N VAL A 497 5.42 -37.52 -0.90
CA VAL A 497 5.88 -38.85 -1.35
C VAL A 497 4.64 -39.69 -1.68
N GLY A 498 4.57 -40.25 -2.88
CA GLY A 498 3.38 -40.97 -3.33
C GLY A 498 2.11 -40.10 -3.33
N GLY A 499 2.26 -38.78 -3.54
CA GLY A 499 1.16 -37.79 -3.51
C GLY A 499 0.75 -37.29 -2.11
N LYS A 500 1.22 -37.93 -1.03
CA LYS A 500 0.89 -37.55 0.36
C LYS A 500 1.94 -36.62 0.95
N LEU A 501 1.53 -35.66 1.79
CA LEU A 501 2.45 -34.77 2.50
C LEU A 501 3.25 -35.54 3.57
N PHE A 502 4.54 -35.29 3.68
CA PHE A 502 5.43 -35.89 4.66
C PHE A 502 6.08 -34.84 5.57
N PRO A 503 6.33 -35.17 6.84
CA PRO A 503 7.15 -34.32 7.71
C PRO A 503 8.57 -34.23 7.15
N LEU A 504 9.25 -33.12 7.42
CA LEU A 504 10.61 -32.89 6.94
C LEU A 504 11.48 -32.22 8.01
N ARG A 505 12.79 -32.31 7.83
CA ARG A 505 13.78 -31.52 8.57
C ARG A 505 14.68 -30.81 7.58
N TYR A 506 14.91 -29.52 7.79
CA TYR A 506 15.83 -28.75 6.98
C TYR A 506 16.95 -28.18 7.85
N SER A 507 18.20 -28.47 7.47
CA SER A 507 19.37 -27.95 8.18
C SER A 507 20.56 -27.88 7.24
N ARG A 508 21.32 -26.78 7.32
CA ARG A 508 22.56 -26.55 6.56
C ARG A 508 22.40 -26.81 5.05
N GLY A 509 21.26 -26.44 4.46
CA GLY A 509 20.98 -26.62 3.04
C GLY A 509 20.58 -28.04 2.63
N VAL A 510 20.23 -28.90 3.59
CA VAL A 510 19.78 -30.28 3.34
C VAL A 510 18.38 -30.46 3.92
N LEU A 511 17.43 -30.79 3.06
CA LEU A 511 16.08 -31.26 3.42
C LEU A 511 16.12 -32.78 3.55
N SER A 512 15.57 -33.31 4.64
CA SER A 512 15.50 -34.74 4.94
C SER A 512 14.06 -35.15 5.23
N ILE A 513 13.57 -36.14 4.49
CA ILE A 513 12.23 -36.73 4.63
C ILE A 513 12.39 -38.11 5.26
N PRO A 514 11.81 -38.39 6.44
CA PRO A 514 11.86 -39.71 7.02
C PRO A 514 11.06 -40.70 6.17
N THR A 515 11.59 -41.90 5.97
CA THR A 515 10.92 -42.97 5.19
C THR A 515 10.17 -43.97 6.08
N LYS A 516 10.02 -43.68 7.38
CA LYS A 516 9.32 -44.57 8.31
C LYS A 516 7.87 -44.74 7.83
N GLY A 517 7.45 -45.99 7.59
CA GLY A 517 6.12 -46.32 7.09
C GLY A 517 5.99 -46.38 5.56
N LEU A 518 7.06 -46.11 4.81
CA LEU A 518 7.09 -46.35 3.36
C LEU A 518 7.46 -47.81 3.06
N ARG A 519 6.89 -48.36 1.98
CA ARG A 519 7.19 -49.72 1.51
C ARG A 519 8.37 -49.68 0.53
N PRO A 520 9.15 -50.77 0.42
CA PRO A 520 10.11 -50.93 -0.68
C PRO A 520 9.40 -50.74 -2.03
N GLY A 521 10.07 -50.06 -2.97
CA GLY A 521 9.48 -49.72 -4.26
C GLY A 521 9.95 -48.36 -4.78
N ARG A 522 9.47 -48.00 -5.97
CA ARG A 522 9.74 -46.70 -6.58
C ARG A 522 8.62 -45.74 -6.23
N GLU A 523 8.96 -44.67 -5.54
CA GLU A 523 8.00 -43.66 -5.08
C GLU A 523 8.25 -42.33 -5.81
N PRO A 524 7.21 -41.64 -6.32
CA PRO A 524 7.34 -40.27 -6.77
C PRO A 524 7.50 -39.34 -5.56
N VAL A 525 8.41 -38.37 -5.68
CA VAL A 525 8.67 -37.36 -4.65
C VAL A 525 8.57 -35.98 -5.26
N ILE A 526 7.80 -35.09 -4.63
CA ILE A 526 7.68 -33.68 -5.00
C ILE A 526 8.19 -32.86 -3.83
N VAL A 527 9.11 -31.93 -4.09
CA VAL A 527 9.60 -30.95 -3.10
C VAL A 527 9.25 -29.56 -3.59
N THR A 528 8.56 -28.80 -2.75
CA THR A 528 8.29 -27.37 -2.96
C THR A 528 9.17 -26.56 -2.03
N ALA A 529 9.83 -25.52 -2.54
CA ALA A 529 10.69 -24.64 -1.76
C ALA A 529 10.67 -23.20 -2.29
N SER A 530 10.34 -22.26 -1.41
CA SER A 530 10.43 -20.81 -1.66
C SER A 530 11.65 -20.22 -0.97
N ASP A 531 12.06 -19.03 -1.42
CA ASP A 531 13.03 -18.20 -0.70
C ASP A 531 12.33 -17.16 0.18
N TYR A 532 13.10 -16.35 0.91
CA TYR A 532 12.53 -15.31 1.78
C TYR A 532 11.98 -14.11 1.00
N GLN A 533 12.42 -13.86 -0.23
CA GLN A 533 11.86 -12.79 -1.05
C GLN A 533 10.39 -13.09 -1.39
N GLU A 534 10.01 -14.37 -1.53
CA GLU A 534 8.63 -14.81 -1.81
C GLU A 534 7.60 -14.18 -0.84
N THR A 535 7.99 -13.93 0.41
CA THR A 535 7.16 -13.26 1.44
C THR A 535 6.79 -11.82 1.08
N LYS A 536 7.44 -11.22 0.08
CA LYS A 536 7.25 -9.85 -0.40
C LYS A 536 6.71 -9.81 -1.82
N ASN A 537 6.37 -10.96 -2.39
CA ASN A 537 5.61 -11.02 -3.62
C ASN A 537 4.18 -10.54 -3.38
N MET A 538 3.62 -9.95 -4.43
CA MET A 538 2.32 -9.29 -4.49
C MET A 538 1.87 -9.34 -5.97
N GLU A 539 0.59 -9.14 -6.24
CA GLU A 539 -0.02 -9.43 -7.56
C GLU A 539 0.26 -8.32 -8.60
N ASP A 540 0.66 -7.12 -8.15
CA ASP A 540 0.84 -5.91 -8.98
C ASP A 540 2.29 -5.61 -9.40
N VAL A 541 3.18 -6.60 -9.31
CA VAL A 541 4.59 -6.44 -9.71
C VAL A 541 4.97 -7.36 -10.86
N GLY A 542 4.69 -6.93 -12.10
CA GLY A 542 5.11 -7.62 -13.33
C GLY A 542 4.68 -9.08 -13.39
N PRO A 543 5.29 -9.95 -14.23
CA PRO A 543 5.11 -11.38 -14.01
C PRO A 543 5.65 -11.64 -12.61
N VAL A 544 4.74 -11.96 -11.68
CA VAL A 544 5.00 -12.47 -10.33
C VAL A 544 6.34 -13.18 -10.38
N LEU A 545 7.30 -12.84 -9.53
CA LEU A 545 8.58 -13.54 -9.49
C LEU A 545 8.33 -14.86 -8.75
N PRO A 546 7.95 -16.02 -9.36
CA PRO A 546 7.89 -17.25 -8.59
C PRO A 546 9.32 -17.56 -8.15
N ASN A 547 9.61 -17.23 -6.90
CA ASN A 547 10.80 -17.66 -6.22
C ASN A 547 10.53 -18.98 -5.49
N THR A 548 9.48 -19.69 -5.94
CA THR A 548 9.10 -21.02 -5.52
C THR A 548 9.50 -22.05 -6.57
N ARG A 549 10.24 -23.07 -6.14
CA ARG A 549 10.61 -24.23 -6.95
C ARG A 549 9.73 -25.42 -6.59
N VAL A 550 9.03 -25.99 -7.58
CA VAL A 550 8.44 -27.33 -7.48
C VAL A 550 9.34 -28.32 -8.22
N PHE A 551 9.95 -29.25 -7.48
CA PHE A 551 10.89 -30.24 -8.01
C PHE A 551 10.30 -31.64 -7.95
N HIS A 552 10.24 -32.31 -9.11
CA HIS A 552 9.73 -33.67 -9.24
C HIS A 552 10.90 -34.66 -9.36
N ALA A 553 10.83 -35.76 -8.62
CA ALA A 553 11.77 -36.86 -8.67
C ALA A 553 11.11 -38.21 -8.47
N SER A 554 11.86 -39.28 -8.68
CA SER A 554 11.52 -40.63 -8.20
C SER A 554 12.65 -41.17 -7.36
N VAL A 555 12.31 -41.83 -6.26
CA VAL A 555 13.25 -42.46 -5.35
C VAL A 555 12.92 -43.95 -5.24
N THR A 556 13.94 -44.81 -5.25
CA THR A 556 13.78 -46.25 -5.05
C THR A 556 14.14 -46.61 -3.62
N LEU A 557 13.18 -47.15 -2.86
CA LEU A 557 13.36 -47.68 -1.52
C LEU A 557 13.69 -49.17 -1.60
N ARG A 558 14.84 -49.58 -1.07
CA ARG A 558 15.29 -50.97 -0.99
C ARG A 558 15.26 -51.48 0.44
N CYS A 559 14.99 -52.77 0.62
CA CYS A 559 15.11 -53.44 1.92
C CYS A 559 16.52 -53.31 2.48
#